data_AF-A0A1M5C1E5-F1
#
_entry.id   AF-A0A1M5C1E5-F1
#
_cell.length_a   1.000
_cell.length_b   1.000
_cell.length_c   1.000
_cell.angle_alpha   90.00
_cell.angle_beta   90.00
_cell.angle_gamma   90.00
#
_symmetry.space_group_name_H-M   'P 1'
#
loop_
_entity.id
_entity.type
_entity.pdbx_description
1 polymer ?
#
loop_
_entity_poly.entity_id
_entity_poly.type
_entity_poly.pdbx_seq_one_letter_code
_entity_poly.pdbx_strand_id
1 'polypeptide(L)'
;MKKLFGGLQTDYLDGFQYKFTYAWEDETGTMTTDGMKLRIIPTPEGYFDGLRNRYFYNYTDHLGNIRLSYSDANGDAIVTGDIVIENCQTFPDGSTACNNYITPGEAEGANNYYPFGLMHNAQSYNFDNAYNYKYNGKELQETGMYDYGARFYMPDIGRWGVVDPLAEKYRRWSPYNYVMNNPLRFIDPDGR
;
A
#
# COMPACT_ATOMS: atom_id res chain seq x y z
N MET A 1 7.39 -6.53 15.55
CA MET A 1 6.57 -7.67 15.05
C MET A 1 7.20 -8.16 13.75
N LYS A 2 7.15 -9.47 13.44
CA LYS A 2 7.79 -10.06 12.25
C LYS A 2 6.76 -10.84 11.45
N LYS A 3 6.73 -10.63 10.13
CA LYS A 3 5.89 -11.37 9.18
C LYS A 3 6.77 -12.12 8.18
N LEU A 4 6.33 -13.32 7.81
CA LEU A 4 7.01 -14.21 6.85
C LEU A 4 5.96 -14.70 5.84
N PHE A 5 6.13 -14.32 4.58
CA PHE A 5 5.26 -14.76 3.49
C PHE A 5 6.09 -15.09 2.25
N GLY A 6 5.88 -16.27 1.66
CA GLY A 6 6.56 -16.69 0.43
C GLY A 6 8.10 -16.69 0.49
N GLY A 7 8.68 -16.76 1.70
CA GLY A 7 10.14 -16.67 1.92
C GLY A 7 10.67 -15.25 2.15
N LEU A 8 9.85 -14.21 1.97
CA LEU A 8 10.18 -12.83 2.28
C LEU A 8 9.84 -12.49 3.74
N GLN A 9 10.78 -11.84 4.42
CA GLN A 9 10.62 -11.34 5.78
C GLN A 9 10.36 -9.84 5.78
N THR A 10 9.34 -9.44 6.54
CA THR A 10 9.06 -8.03 6.87
C THR A 10 9.05 -7.87 8.38
N ASP A 11 9.90 -6.98 8.89
CA ASP A 11 9.98 -6.63 10.30
C ASP A 11 9.40 -5.25 10.55
N TYR A 12 8.61 -5.14 11.61
CA TYR A 12 7.97 -3.91 12.08
C TYR A 12 8.61 -3.52 13.40
N LEU A 13 9.30 -2.38 13.39
CA LEU A 13 9.99 -1.81 14.56
C LEU A 13 9.61 -0.34 14.70
N ASP A 14 8.99 0.03 15.82
CA ASP A 14 8.52 1.40 16.12
C ASP A 14 7.67 2.03 15.01
N GLY A 15 6.87 1.21 14.32
CA GLY A 15 6.00 1.64 13.21
C GLY A 15 6.69 1.68 11.85
N PHE A 16 8.01 1.52 11.78
CA PHE A 16 8.75 1.40 10.53
C PHE A 16 8.74 -0.04 10.01
N GLN A 17 8.72 -0.18 8.68
CA GLN A 17 8.81 -1.48 8.03
C GLN A 17 10.19 -1.67 7.43
N TYR A 18 10.80 -2.80 7.75
CA TYR A 18 12.02 -3.28 7.17
C TYR A 18 11.71 -4.52 6.34
N LYS A 19 12.23 -4.61 5.12
CA LYS A 19 12.02 -5.76 4.24
C LYS A 19 13.37 -6.40 3.95
N PHE A 20 13.40 -7.73 3.94
CA PHE A 20 14.58 -8.47 3.50
C PHE A 20 14.80 -8.24 2.00
N THR A 21 16.03 -7.91 1.63
CA THR A 21 16.46 -7.75 0.24
C THR A 21 17.56 -8.76 -0.06
N TYR A 22 17.45 -9.44 -1.20
CA TYR A 22 18.51 -10.30 -1.71
C TYR A 22 19.63 -9.47 -2.34
N ALA A 23 20.85 -10.02 -2.31
CA ALA A 23 21.97 -9.44 -3.03
C ALA A 23 21.66 -9.37 -4.54
N TRP A 24 22.03 -8.24 -5.15
CA TRP A 24 21.96 -8.01 -6.59
C TRP A 24 23.19 -7.22 -7.06
N GLU A 25 23.56 -7.40 -8.32
CA GLU A 25 24.65 -6.67 -8.98
C GLU A 25 24.08 -5.46 -9.72
N ASP A 26 24.60 -4.27 -9.44
CA ASP A 26 24.18 -3.06 -10.15
C ASP A 26 24.80 -2.92 -11.54
N GLU A 27 24.31 -1.95 -12.32
CA GLU A 27 24.79 -1.67 -13.68
C GLU A 27 26.29 -1.33 -13.74
N THR A 28 26.90 -1.01 -12.58
CA THR A 28 28.34 -0.72 -12.45
C THR A 28 29.16 -1.94 -12.03
N GLY A 29 28.52 -3.10 -11.82
CA GLY A 29 29.16 -4.34 -11.37
C GLY A 29 29.37 -4.42 -9.85
N THR A 30 28.74 -3.52 -9.08
CA THR A 30 28.85 -3.53 -7.62
C THR A 30 27.81 -4.47 -7.02
N MET A 31 28.26 -5.44 -6.23
CA MET A 31 27.38 -6.34 -5.50
C MET A 31 26.85 -5.67 -4.23
N THR A 32 25.52 -5.66 -4.10
CA THR A 32 24.87 -5.32 -2.82
C THR A 32 24.85 -6.53 -1.88
N THR A 33 24.86 -6.28 -0.57
CA THR A 33 24.74 -7.34 0.44
C THR A 33 23.27 -7.66 0.70
N ASP A 34 22.98 -8.93 0.97
CA ASP A 34 21.69 -9.34 1.50
C ASP A 34 21.47 -8.75 2.91
N GLY A 35 20.20 -8.61 3.29
CA GLY A 35 19.85 -8.18 4.63
C GLY A 35 18.56 -7.39 4.72
N MET A 36 18.23 -6.98 5.95
CA MET A 36 17.07 -6.13 6.21
C MET A 36 17.38 -4.68 5.83
N LYS A 37 16.54 -4.09 4.99
CA LYS A 37 16.61 -2.67 4.62
C LYS A 37 15.33 -1.97 5.04
N LEU A 38 15.47 -0.72 5.48
CA LEU A 38 14.33 0.15 5.74
C LEU A 38 13.53 0.33 4.45
N ARG A 39 12.25 0.00 4.49
CA ARG A 39 11.35 0.05 3.32
C ARG A 39 10.34 1.18 3.47
N ILE A 40 9.57 1.22 4.55
CA ILE A 40 8.49 2.21 4.75
C ILE A 40 8.67 2.93 6.08
N ILE A 41 8.58 4.26 6.06
CA ILE A 41 8.35 5.10 7.22
C ILE A 41 6.95 5.72 7.07
N PRO A 42 5.92 5.26 7.81
CA PRO A 42 4.60 5.87 7.75
C PRO A 42 4.60 7.25 8.42
N THR A 43 3.77 8.14 7.90
CA THR A 43 3.54 9.49 8.44
C THR A 43 2.03 9.78 8.49
N PRO A 44 1.60 10.86 9.16
CA PRO A 44 0.18 11.22 9.21
C PRO A 44 -0.46 11.47 7.83
N GLU A 45 0.33 11.95 6.87
CA GLU A 45 -0.14 12.34 5.53
C GLU A 45 0.17 11.30 4.46
N GLY A 46 0.91 10.23 4.78
CA GLY A 46 1.52 9.41 3.75
C GLY A 46 2.56 8.42 4.29
N TYR A 47 3.63 8.24 3.51
CA TYR A 47 4.77 7.44 3.90
C TYR A 47 6.00 7.79 3.06
N PHE A 48 7.18 7.55 3.60
CA PHE A 48 8.43 7.59 2.87
C PHE A 48 8.87 6.16 2.49
N ASP A 49 9.16 5.94 1.21
CA ASP A 49 9.77 4.70 0.71
C ASP A 49 11.28 4.86 0.66
N GLY A 50 11.98 4.14 1.55
CA GLY A 50 13.43 4.20 1.70
C GLY A 50 14.22 3.65 0.50
N LEU A 51 13.65 2.71 -0.26
CA LEU A 51 14.31 2.15 -1.45
C LEU A 51 14.20 3.09 -2.64
N ARG A 52 13.04 3.74 -2.80
CA ARG A 52 12.81 4.75 -3.84
C ARG A 52 13.33 6.13 -3.44
N ASN A 53 13.77 6.29 -2.19
CA ASN A 53 14.17 7.55 -1.57
C ASN A 53 13.15 8.67 -1.84
N ARG A 54 11.86 8.35 -1.64
CA ARG A 54 10.76 9.23 -2.05
C ARG A 54 9.62 9.22 -1.04
N TYR A 55 9.02 10.38 -0.85
CA TYR A 55 7.81 10.54 -0.05
C TYR A 55 6.56 10.44 -0.92
N PHE A 56 5.59 9.68 -0.46
CA PHE A 56 4.27 9.53 -1.05
C PHE A 56 3.22 10.10 -0.11
N TYR A 57 2.33 10.94 -0.64
CA TYR A 57 1.15 11.44 0.05
C TYR A 57 -0.02 10.48 -0.18
N ASN A 58 -0.89 10.37 0.84
CA ASN A 58 -2.12 9.62 0.76
C ASN A 58 -3.31 10.58 0.83
N TYR A 59 -4.14 10.55 -0.21
CA TYR A 59 -5.48 11.12 -0.14
C TYR A 59 -6.43 10.09 0.46
N THR A 60 -7.04 10.45 1.59
CA THR A 60 -7.96 9.57 2.32
C THR A 60 -9.38 10.11 2.28
N ASP A 61 -10.37 9.21 2.37
CA ASP A 61 -11.76 9.61 2.60
C ASP A 61 -12.04 9.86 4.09
N HIS A 62 -13.29 10.22 4.42
CA HIS A 62 -13.69 10.54 5.80
C HIS A 62 -13.57 9.38 6.78
N LEU A 63 -13.37 8.15 6.29
CA LEU A 63 -13.14 6.96 7.12
C LEU A 63 -11.66 6.58 7.20
N GLY A 64 -10.78 7.35 6.56
CA GLY A 64 -9.35 7.03 6.50
C GLY A 64 -9.00 5.95 5.49
N ASN A 65 -9.89 5.63 4.53
CA ASN A 65 -9.53 4.74 3.43
C ASN A 65 -8.59 5.47 2.47
N ILE A 66 -7.45 4.87 2.15
CA ILE A 66 -6.50 5.44 1.18
C ILE A 66 -7.06 5.31 -0.23
N ARG A 67 -7.48 6.43 -0.82
CA ARG A 67 -8.10 6.48 -2.15
C ARG A 67 -7.09 6.70 -3.26
N LEU A 68 -6.05 7.48 -2.99
CA LEU A 68 -4.95 7.74 -3.91
C LEU A 68 -3.65 7.85 -3.11
N SER A 69 -2.59 7.21 -3.59
CA SER A 69 -1.22 7.47 -3.17
C SER A 69 -0.48 8.14 -4.32
N TYR A 70 0.29 9.20 -4.06
CA TYR A 70 0.92 10.00 -5.11
C TYR A 70 2.19 10.70 -4.61
N SER A 71 3.06 11.10 -5.53
CA SER A 71 4.28 11.88 -5.25
C SER A 71 4.63 12.76 -6.45
N ASP A 72 5.48 13.77 -6.26
CA ASP A 72 6.08 14.52 -7.37
C ASP A 72 7.36 13.81 -7.78
N ALA A 73 7.24 12.86 -8.70
CA ALA A 73 8.30 11.94 -9.08
C ALA A 73 9.30 12.57 -10.05
N ASN A 74 8.82 13.49 -10.89
CA ASN A 74 9.63 14.21 -11.88
C ASN A 74 10.17 15.56 -11.34
N GLY A 75 9.66 16.08 -10.22
CA GLY A 75 10.11 17.30 -9.57
C GLY A 75 9.59 18.59 -10.22
N ASP A 76 8.49 18.53 -10.97
CA ASP A 76 7.90 19.68 -11.67
C ASP A 76 6.84 20.44 -10.85
N ALA A 77 6.59 20.01 -9.62
CA ALA A 77 5.56 20.52 -8.70
C ALA A 77 4.11 20.33 -9.18
N ILE A 78 3.88 19.48 -10.18
CA ILE A 78 2.56 19.16 -10.71
C ILE A 78 2.36 17.64 -10.68
N VAL A 79 1.62 17.18 -9.68
CA VAL A 79 1.20 15.78 -9.63
C VAL A 79 0.15 15.54 -10.69
N THR A 80 0.50 14.77 -11.71
CA THR A 80 -0.44 14.29 -12.73
C THR A 80 -0.65 12.77 -12.59
N GLY A 81 -1.51 12.18 -13.43
CA GLY A 81 -1.53 10.72 -13.56
C GLY A 81 -0.21 10.23 -14.17
N ASP A 82 -0.08 8.92 -14.40
CA ASP A 82 1.11 8.36 -15.07
C ASP A 82 1.43 9.08 -16.38
N ILE A 83 2.51 9.87 -16.35
CA ILE A 83 3.03 10.58 -17.51
C ILE A 83 3.85 9.58 -18.34
N VAL A 84 3.51 9.46 -19.62
CA VAL A 84 4.41 8.88 -20.60
C VAL A 84 5.40 9.95 -21.00
N ILE A 85 6.65 9.83 -20.52
CA ILE A 85 7.74 10.65 -21.02
C ILE A 85 8.23 10.04 -22.32
N GLU A 86 8.24 10.86 -23.37
CA GLU A 86 8.83 10.53 -24.65
C GLU A 86 10.28 11.01 -24.66
N ASN A 87 11.23 10.07 -24.71
CA ASN A 87 12.66 10.36 -24.81
C ASN A 87 13.15 10.05 -26.23
N CYS A 88 13.41 11.10 -27.02
CA CYS A 88 13.83 10.99 -28.41
C CYS A 88 15.32 11.29 -28.59
N GLN A 89 16.00 10.48 -29.39
CA GLN A 89 17.36 10.71 -29.86
C GLN A 89 17.39 10.79 -31.38
N THR A 90 17.96 11.86 -31.92
CA THR A 90 18.24 12.01 -33.36
C THR A 90 19.64 11.52 -33.64
N PHE A 91 19.76 10.60 -34.60
CA PHE A 91 21.03 10.05 -35.06
C PHE A 91 21.65 10.92 -36.15
N PRO A 92 22.97 10.82 -36.40
CA PRO A 92 23.66 11.62 -37.42
C PRO A 92 23.14 11.46 -38.86
N ASP A 93 22.40 10.39 -39.14
CA ASP A 93 21.75 10.14 -40.44
C ASP A 93 20.41 10.87 -40.60
N GLY A 94 19.98 11.62 -39.59
CA GLY A 94 18.71 12.35 -39.55
C GLY A 94 17.51 11.51 -39.09
N SER A 95 17.69 10.22 -38.80
CA SER A 95 16.66 9.40 -38.19
C SER A 95 16.46 9.77 -36.71
N THR A 96 15.24 9.62 -36.19
CA THR A 96 14.94 9.85 -34.77
C THR A 96 14.28 8.61 -34.19
N ALA A 97 14.81 8.10 -33.07
CA ALA A 97 14.17 7.05 -32.29
C ALA A 97 13.67 7.62 -30.96
N CYS A 98 12.44 7.28 -30.59
CA CYS A 98 11.82 7.70 -29.35
C CYS A 98 11.45 6.48 -28.52
N ASN A 99 11.80 6.51 -27.23
CA ASN A 99 11.38 5.51 -26.27
C ASN A 99 10.44 6.17 -25.25
N ASN A 100 9.32 5.50 -24.98
CA ASN A 100 8.31 5.95 -24.04
C ASN A 100 8.52 5.25 -22.70
N TYR A 101 8.70 6.01 -21.63
CA TYR A 101 8.78 5.47 -20.27
C TYR A 101 7.78 6.16 -19.36
N ILE A 102 7.17 5.39 -18.47
CA ILE A 102 6.28 5.93 -17.43
C ILE A 102 7.17 6.39 -16.28
N THR A 103 6.93 7.60 -15.77
CA THR A 103 7.55 8.04 -14.52
C THR A 103 6.76 7.46 -13.35
N PRO A 104 7.25 6.42 -12.66
CA PRO A 104 6.49 5.80 -11.59
C PRO A 104 6.41 6.74 -10.41
N GLY A 105 5.27 6.71 -9.72
CA GLY A 105 5.06 7.40 -8.46
C GLY A 105 4.40 8.76 -8.57
N GLU A 106 4.15 9.30 -9.77
CA GLU A 106 3.22 10.44 -9.95
C GLU A 106 1.86 10.09 -9.34
N ALA A 107 1.20 9.06 -9.89
CA ALA A 107 0.14 8.33 -9.21
C ALA A 107 0.66 6.93 -8.86
N GLU A 108 0.84 6.62 -7.58
CA GLU A 108 1.34 5.31 -7.13
C GLU A 108 0.21 4.29 -6.94
N GLY A 109 -1.04 4.73 -6.89
CA GLY A 109 -2.15 3.79 -6.86
C GLY A 109 -3.46 4.45 -6.45
N ALA A 110 -4.53 4.01 -7.09
CA ALA A 110 -5.90 4.42 -6.79
C ALA A 110 -6.68 3.21 -6.26
N ASN A 111 -7.29 3.34 -5.08
CA ASN A 111 -8.08 2.27 -4.48
C ASN A 111 -9.53 2.69 -4.33
N ASN A 112 -10.42 1.87 -4.90
CA ASN A 112 -11.84 1.95 -4.66
C ASN A 112 -12.26 0.77 -3.78
N TYR A 113 -13.24 1.00 -2.92
CA TYR A 113 -13.72 0.00 -1.98
C TYR A 113 -15.24 -0.13 -2.09
N TYR A 114 -15.71 -1.37 -2.05
CA TYR A 114 -17.07 -1.65 -1.62
C TYR A 114 -17.26 -1.21 -0.16
N PRO A 115 -18.51 -1.04 0.32
CA PRO A 115 -18.76 -0.53 1.67
C PRO A 115 -18.02 -1.30 2.79
N PHE A 116 -17.90 -2.62 2.66
CA PHE A 116 -17.23 -3.50 3.63
C PHE A 116 -15.72 -3.66 3.34
N GLY A 117 -15.11 -2.75 2.58
CA GLY A 117 -13.67 -2.70 2.41
C GLY A 117 -13.08 -3.66 1.38
N LEU A 118 -13.90 -4.49 0.73
CA LEU A 118 -13.43 -5.27 -0.41
C LEU A 118 -13.02 -4.29 -1.52
N MET A 119 -11.84 -4.52 -2.05
CA MET A 119 -11.26 -3.66 -3.07
C MET A 119 -12.06 -3.82 -4.39
N HIS A 120 -12.59 -2.71 -4.89
CA HIS A 120 -13.45 -2.60 -6.07
C HIS A 120 -12.62 -2.08 -7.24
N ASN A 121 -11.69 -2.89 -7.73
CA ASN A 121 -10.75 -2.42 -8.76
C ASN A 121 -11.35 -2.54 -10.15
N ALA A 122 -11.47 -1.40 -10.84
CA ALA A 122 -11.74 -1.31 -12.27
C ALA A 122 -10.48 -0.97 -13.10
N GLN A 123 -9.34 -0.69 -12.47
CA GLN A 123 -8.14 -0.27 -13.18
C GLN A 123 -6.89 -1.06 -12.78
N SER A 124 -6.43 -1.88 -13.71
CA SER A 124 -5.14 -2.57 -13.70
C SER A 124 -4.04 -1.59 -14.07
N TYR A 125 -3.75 -0.63 -13.20
CA TYR A 125 -2.44 -0.01 -13.28
C TYR A 125 -1.48 -0.93 -12.51
N ASN A 126 -0.43 -1.41 -13.19
CA ASN A 126 0.61 -2.22 -12.59
C ASN A 126 1.51 -1.34 -11.71
N PHE A 127 0.92 -0.78 -10.65
CA PHE A 127 1.66 -0.05 -9.65
C PHE A 127 2.20 -1.03 -8.63
N ASP A 128 3.52 -1.06 -8.52
CA ASP A 128 4.22 -1.87 -7.53
C ASP A 128 4.19 -1.14 -6.17
N ASN A 129 2.98 -0.91 -5.65
CA ASN A 129 2.76 -0.17 -4.42
C ASN A 129 3.08 -1.05 -3.22
N ALA A 130 4.29 -0.87 -2.67
CA ALA A 130 4.75 -1.62 -1.51
C ALA A 130 4.09 -1.20 -0.19
N TYR A 131 3.29 -0.15 -0.18
CA TYR A 131 2.56 0.30 1.00
C TYR A 131 1.19 -0.40 1.08
N ASN A 132 1.10 -1.39 1.95
CA ASN A 132 -0.06 -2.28 2.07
C ASN A 132 -1.19 -1.75 2.97
N TYR A 133 -1.08 -0.54 3.51
CA TYR A 133 -2.16 0.07 4.29
C TYR A 133 -3.19 0.64 3.31
N LYS A 134 -4.45 0.22 3.45
CA LYS A 134 -5.52 0.49 2.45
C LYS A 134 -6.82 0.95 3.15
N TYR A 135 -7.76 0.02 3.37
CA TYR A 135 -9.05 0.31 4.01
C TYR A 135 -8.88 0.64 5.50
N ASN A 136 -9.51 1.72 5.96
CA ASN A 136 -9.44 2.28 7.32
C ASN A 136 -8.01 2.47 7.85
N GLY A 137 -7.05 2.69 6.97
CA GLY A 137 -5.63 2.75 7.32
C GLY A 137 -5.12 1.46 7.97
N LYS A 138 -5.70 0.30 7.62
CA LYS A 138 -5.25 -1.01 8.07
C LYS A 138 -4.47 -1.72 6.99
N GLU A 139 -3.51 -2.53 7.42
CA GLU A 139 -2.63 -3.25 6.53
C GLU A 139 -3.34 -4.46 5.92
N LEU A 140 -3.47 -4.48 4.60
CA LEU A 140 -3.91 -5.63 3.84
C LEU A 140 -2.80 -6.68 3.82
N GLN A 141 -3.10 -7.85 4.35
CA GLN A 141 -2.21 -9.01 4.30
C GLN A 141 -2.31 -9.70 2.94
N GLU A 142 -1.29 -10.48 2.60
CA GLU A 142 -1.23 -11.31 1.40
C GLU A 142 -2.36 -12.34 1.33
N THR A 143 -2.96 -12.69 2.48
CA THR A 143 -4.15 -13.54 2.58
C THR A 143 -5.44 -12.84 2.17
N GLY A 144 -5.41 -11.54 1.85
CA GLY A 144 -6.58 -10.72 1.54
C GLY A 144 -7.34 -10.21 2.76
N MET A 145 -6.81 -10.41 3.97
CA MET A 145 -7.42 -9.95 5.22
C MET A 145 -6.74 -8.67 5.72
N TYR A 146 -7.49 -7.81 6.41
CA TYR A 146 -6.93 -6.62 7.05
C TYR A 146 -6.50 -6.90 8.48
N ASP A 147 -5.29 -6.49 8.84
CA ASP A 147 -4.77 -6.57 10.21
C ASP A 147 -5.25 -5.36 11.03
N TYR A 148 -6.17 -5.60 11.97
CA TYR A 148 -6.65 -4.56 12.90
C TYR A 148 -5.89 -4.60 14.24
N GLY A 149 -4.94 -5.51 14.41
CA GLY A 149 -4.20 -5.71 15.65
C GLY A 149 -4.78 -6.85 16.49
N ALA A 150 -5.99 -6.69 17.05
CA ALA A 150 -6.60 -7.76 17.85
C ALA A 150 -7.20 -8.89 17.00
N ARG A 151 -7.64 -8.59 15.77
CA ARG A 151 -8.29 -9.53 14.86
C ARG A 151 -7.93 -9.25 13.40
N PHE A 152 -8.00 -10.29 12.58
CA PHE A 152 -8.00 -10.15 11.12
C PHE A 152 -9.44 -9.98 10.61
N TYR A 153 -9.65 -8.93 9.82
CA TYR A 153 -10.92 -8.60 9.18
C TYR A 153 -10.97 -9.17 7.76
N MET A 154 -12.07 -9.83 7.41
CA MET A 154 -12.31 -10.44 6.10
C MET A 154 -13.25 -9.52 5.29
N PRO A 155 -12.71 -8.70 4.36
CA PRO A 155 -13.51 -7.72 3.64
C PRO A 155 -14.43 -8.33 2.57
N ASP A 156 -14.09 -9.51 2.07
CA ASP A 156 -14.85 -10.29 1.08
C ASP A 156 -16.24 -10.72 1.58
N ILE A 157 -16.33 -11.09 2.86
CA ILE A 157 -17.59 -11.44 3.53
C ILE A 157 -18.06 -10.37 4.52
N GLY A 158 -17.25 -9.34 4.77
CA GLY A 158 -17.55 -8.23 5.67
C GLY A 158 -17.66 -8.63 7.15
N ARG A 159 -16.80 -9.55 7.63
CA ARG A 159 -16.85 -10.12 8.99
C ARG A 159 -15.45 -10.28 9.59
N TRP A 160 -15.39 -10.46 10.91
CA TRP A 160 -14.16 -10.88 11.58
C TRP A 160 -13.88 -12.37 11.35
N GLY A 161 -12.61 -12.74 11.22
CA GLY A 161 -12.20 -14.14 11.10
C GLY A 161 -12.26 -14.93 12.42
N VAL A 162 -12.39 -14.23 13.56
CA VAL A 162 -12.42 -14.83 14.91
C VAL A 162 -13.45 -14.14 15.80
N VAL A 163 -13.85 -14.83 16.88
CA VAL A 163 -14.79 -14.32 17.89
C VAL A 163 -14.25 -13.05 18.53
N ASP A 164 -15.13 -12.07 18.70
CA ASP A 164 -14.87 -10.83 19.41
C ASP A 164 -14.43 -11.05 20.87
N PRO A 165 -13.27 -10.52 21.31
CA PRO A 165 -12.85 -10.59 22.71
C PRO A 165 -13.84 -9.95 23.70
N LEU A 166 -14.66 -9.00 23.23
CA LEU A 166 -15.69 -8.30 23.98
C LEU A 166 -17.11 -8.76 23.59
N ALA A 167 -17.27 -9.92 22.95
CA ALA A 167 -18.56 -10.46 22.51
C ALA A 167 -19.64 -10.43 23.62
N GLU A 168 -19.25 -10.68 24.87
CA GLU A 168 -20.17 -10.69 26.02
C GLU A 168 -20.81 -9.33 26.32
N LYS A 169 -20.17 -8.23 25.94
CA LYS A 169 -20.71 -6.86 26.09
C LYS A 169 -21.78 -6.56 25.03
N TYR A 170 -21.72 -7.26 23.89
CA TYR A 170 -22.58 -7.02 22.73
C TYR A 170 -23.46 -8.22 22.40
N ARG A 171 -24.17 -8.75 23.40
CA ARG A 171 -25.00 -9.98 23.28
C ARG A 171 -26.07 -9.96 22.18
N ARG A 172 -26.44 -8.77 21.68
CA ARG A 172 -27.44 -8.60 20.61
C ARG A 172 -26.86 -8.73 19.20
N TRP A 173 -25.55 -8.77 19.06
CA TRP A 173 -24.86 -8.85 17.78
C TRP A 173 -24.10 -10.17 17.67
N SER A 174 -23.87 -10.62 16.44
CA SER A 174 -23.00 -11.76 16.20
C SER A 174 -21.58 -11.45 16.70
N PRO A 175 -20.88 -12.40 17.34
CA PRO A 175 -19.47 -12.22 17.73
C PRO A 175 -18.50 -11.99 16.57
N TYR A 176 -18.97 -12.10 15.32
CA TYR A 176 -18.20 -11.85 14.11
C TYR A 176 -18.63 -10.58 13.38
N ASN A 177 -19.54 -9.80 13.97
CA ASN A 177 -20.08 -8.59 13.35
C ASN A 177 -19.00 -7.51 13.20
N TYR A 178 -18.98 -6.87 12.03
CA TYR A 178 -18.19 -5.69 11.80
C TYR A 178 -19.06 -4.44 11.93
N VAL A 179 -18.68 -3.54 12.85
CA VAL A 179 -19.21 -2.18 13.03
C VAL A 179 -20.74 -2.05 12.94
N MET A 180 -21.47 -2.98 13.56
CA MET A 180 -22.94 -3.03 13.59
C MET A 180 -23.56 -3.06 12.18
N ASN A 181 -22.85 -3.64 11.20
CA ASN A 181 -23.19 -3.65 9.78
C ASN A 181 -23.37 -2.25 9.16
N ASN A 182 -22.70 -1.22 9.70
CA ASN A 182 -22.75 0.14 9.14
C ASN A 182 -21.33 0.71 8.88
N PRO A 183 -20.59 0.12 7.92
CA PRO A 183 -19.19 0.48 7.64
C PRO A 183 -19.03 1.80 6.88
N LEU A 184 -20.13 2.42 6.43
CA LEU A 184 -20.08 3.75 5.83
C LEU A 184 -19.97 4.88 6.87
N ARG A 185 -20.31 4.56 8.12
CA ARG A 185 -20.36 5.52 9.24
C ARG A 185 -19.37 5.23 10.35
N PHE A 186 -19.02 3.96 10.55
CA PHE A 186 -18.25 3.51 11.69
C PHE A 186 -17.01 2.73 11.27
N ILE A 187 -15.97 2.84 12.09
CA ILE A 187 -14.69 2.16 11.95
C ILE A 187 -14.41 1.46 13.27
N ASP A 188 -13.82 0.27 13.20
CA ASP A 188 -13.22 -0.36 14.36
C ASP A 188 -11.73 0.04 14.47
N PRO A 189 -11.28 0.74 15.53
CA PRO A 189 -9.90 1.21 15.60
C PRO A 189 -8.86 0.12 15.87
N ASP A 190 -9.20 -0.96 16.59
CA ASP A 190 -8.22 -1.92 17.12
C ASP A 190 -8.67 -3.39 17.02
N GLY A 191 -9.87 -3.63 16.49
CA GLY A 191 -10.45 -4.95 16.32
C GLY A 191 -10.93 -5.58 17.62
N ARG A 192 -11.37 -4.82 18.62
CA ARG A 192 -11.86 -5.34 19.91
C ARG A 192 -13.35 -5.12 20.16
#